data_AF-A0A1Q5PVN8-F1
#
_entry.id   AF-A0A1Q5PVN8-F1
#
_cell.length_a   1.000
_cell.length_b   1.000
_cell.length_c   1.000
_cell.angle_alpha   90.00
_cell.angle_beta   90.00
_cell.angle_gamma   90.00
#
_symmetry.space_group_name_H-M   'P 1'
#
loop_
_entity.id
_entity.type
_entity.pdbx_description
1 polymer ?
#
loop_
_entity_poly.entity_id
_entity_poly.type
_entity_poly.pdbx_seq_one_letter_code
_entity_poly.pdbx_strand_id
1 'polypeptide(L)'
;MHNPTAPKLAALAVGLLPSFAATDYLAIPTEDGYQEVYVRGENGRIVRVVHAHQPTTAAELLRAARAAVALCDLGPRYLPFKVARPLASSADADSLTVIYGTVPGVPLESSHLEVSDLLNRSLGETLAALHNINPTHLADAQLPTRSPQQVRQAHRAELQEAVASGKVPQVLQDRWTSQFDNVALWKFNPTLVHGNLSPSEVRVEEESITALDDLTKMHIGDPATDLAWYVGEADEVTQNIFFTAYGERLSGPMDSHLTERALLYAELELVRWLLHGLRTGSAEVIADAEGLLGELAAPFLVSEAHTTQLSLAELQAHPEDAAALPAGEAPPDDDATAKFDTAAYARRRVQAQAEVVGILDTKATDSVPDTQRLGDLPAS
;
A
#
# COMPACT_ATOMS: atom_id res chain seq x y z
N MET A 1 28.70 -9.71 3.95
CA MET A 1 28.62 -10.29 2.59
C MET A 1 28.30 -9.16 1.61
N HIS A 2 28.81 -9.21 0.39
CA HIS A 2 28.56 -8.18 -0.62
C HIS A 2 27.20 -8.46 -1.28
N ASN A 3 26.30 -7.46 -1.33
CA ASN A 3 25.01 -7.58 -2.03
C ASN A 3 25.27 -7.97 -3.50
N PRO A 4 24.60 -8.98 -4.08
CA PRO A 4 24.82 -9.33 -5.48
C PRO A 4 24.52 -8.14 -6.40
N THR A 5 25.28 -8.03 -7.48
CA THR A 5 25.01 -7.01 -8.51
C THR A 5 23.86 -7.50 -9.39
N ALA A 6 23.16 -6.58 -10.07
CA ALA A 6 22.08 -6.95 -10.99
C ALA A 6 22.48 -8.00 -12.05
N PRO A 7 23.69 -7.95 -12.67
CA PRO A 7 24.18 -9.02 -13.53
C PRO A 7 24.28 -10.39 -12.85
N LYS A 8 24.66 -10.43 -11.56
CA LYS A 8 24.74 -11.70 -10.81
C LYS A 8 23.36 -12.28 -10.55
N LEU A 9 22.36 -11.45 -10.26
CA LEU A 9 20.97 -11.88 -10.10
C LEU A 9 20.39 -12.38 -11.42
N ALA A 10 20.70 -11.72 -12.54
CA ALA A 10 20.32 -12.20 -13.87
C ALA A 10 20.97 -13.55 -14.20
N ALA A 11 22.26 -13.72 -13.92
CA ALA A 11 22.96 -14.99 -14.10
C ALA A 11 22.40 -16.11 -13.20
N LEU A 12 21.99 -15.77 -11.97
CA LEU A 12 21.34 -16.71 -11.07
C LEU A 12 20.01 -17.20 -11.66
N ALA A 13 19.24 -16.34 -12.33
CA ALA A 13 18.01 -16.75 -13.00
C ALA A 13 18.24 -17.78 -14.10
N VAL A 14 19.30 -17.61 -14.90
CA VAL A 14 19.73 -18.58 -15.90
C VAL A 14 20.12 -19.92 -15.26
N GLY A 15 20.78 -19.89 -14.10
CA GLY A 15 21.18 -21.10 -13.38
C GLY A 15 20.03 -21.87 -12.71
N LEU A 16 19.00 -21.16 -12.25
CA LEU A 16 17.88 -21.75 -11.50
C LEU A 16 16.69 -22.16 -12.38
N LEU A 17 16.53 -21.56 -13.56
CA LEU A 17 15.43 -21.86 -14.47
C LEU A 17 15.88 -22.75 -15.65
N PRO A 18 15.35 -23.97 -15.78
CA PRO A 18 15.64 -24.82 -16.93
C PRO A 18 15.27 -24.14 -18.25
N SER A 19 16.18 -24.20 -19.23
CA SER A 19 15.99 -23.65 -20.59
C SER A 19 15.69 -22.14 -20.64
N PHE A 20 16.10 -21.38 -19.62
CA PHE A 20 16.00 -19.92 -19.62
C PHE A 20 17.36 -19.30 -19.98
N ALA A 21 17.46 -18.74 -21.19
CA ALA A 21 18.63 -17.99 -21.64
C ALA A 21 18.34 -16.49 -21.58
N ALA A 22 19.02 -15.76 -20.70
CA ALA A 22 18.81 -14.31 -20.53
C ALA A 22 19.47 -13.51 -21.67
N THR A 23 18.74 -12.54 -22.22
CA THR A 23 19.23 -11.60 -23.24
C THR A 23 19.45 -10.20 -22.69
N ASP A 24 18.60 -9.77 -21.76
CA ASP A 24 18.65 -8.44 -21.18
C ASP A 24 18.15 -8.45 -19.73
N TYR A 25 18.52 -7.44 -18.96
CA TYR A 25 18.04 -7.26 -17.60
C TYR A 25 17.83 -5.78 -17.26
N LEU A 26 16.83 -5.52 -16.43
CA LEU A 26 16.57 -4.21 -15.85
C LEU A 26 16.63 -4.30 -14.34
N ALA A 27 17.52 -3.52 -13.73
CA ALA A 27 17.60 -3.39 -12.29
C ALA A 27 16.59 -2.33 -11.81
N ILE A 28 15.81 -2.68 -10.81
CA ILE A 28 14.94 -1.72 -10.10
C ILE A 28 15.72 -1.20 -8.89
N PRO A 29 15.61 0.10 -8.55
CA PRO A 29 16.21 0.65 -7.34
C PRO A 29 15.85 -0.17 -6.10
N THR A 30 16.83 -0.39 -5.22
CA THR A 30 16.65 -1.16 -3.99
C THR A 30 15.74 -0.40 -3.02
N GLU A 31 14.69 -1.05 -2.54
CA GLU A 31 13.72 -0.53 -1.57
C GLU A 31 13.54 -1.56 -0.45
N ASP A 32 13.34 -1.12 0.79
CA ASP A 32 13.05 -1.98 1.95
C ASP A 32 14.01 -3.17 2.19
N GLY A 33 15.24 -3.06 1.68
CA GLY A 33 16.25 -4.11 1.77
C GLY A 33 16.16 -5.20 0.70
N TYR A 34 15.31 -5.01 -0.32
CA TYR A 34 15.17 -5.90 -1.47
C TYR A 34 15.89 -5.35 -2.70
N GLN A 35 16.62 -6.22 -3.39
CA GLN A 35 17.08 -5.96 -4.76
C GLN A 35 16.16 -6.66 -5.74
N GLU A 36 15.68 -5.92 -6.72
CA GLU A 36 14.78 -6.46 -7.74
C GLU A 36 15.39 -6.29 -9.14
N VAL A 37 15.31 -7.35 -9.94
CA VAL A 37 15.79 -7.37 -11.32
C VAL A 37 14.79 -8.09 -12.20
N TYR A 38 14.34 -7.43 -13.25
CA TYR A 38 13.60 -8.08 -14.34
C TYR A 38 14.59 -8.64 -15.35
N VAL A 39 14.41 -9.89 -15.75
CA VAL A 39 15.29 -10.57 -16.70
C VAL A 39 14.46 -11.05 -17.88
N ARG A 40 14.87 -10.66 -19.09
CA ARG A 40 14.26 -11.09 -20.34
C ARG A 40 15.01 -12.29 -20.90
N GLY A 41 14.27 -13.31 -21.31
CA GLY A 41 14.80 -14.48 -22.00
C GLY A 41 14.81 -14.32 -23.52
N GLU A 42 15.56 -15.20 -24.22
CA GLU A 42 15.63 -15.25 -25.69
C GLU A 42 14.27 -15.45 -26.37
N ASN A 43 13.36 -16.17 -25.71
CA ASN A 43 11.99 -16.39 -26.20
C ASN A 43 11.02 -15.24 -25.85
N GLY A 44 11.53 -14.11 -25.34
CA GLY A 44 10.72 -12.97 -24.89
C GLY A 44 10.09 -13.14 -23.51
N ARG A 45 10.21 -14.32 -22.87
CA ARG A 45 9.70 -14.54 -21.51
C ARG A 45 10.43 -13.64 -20.52
N ILE A 46 9.69 -12.93 -19.68
CA ILE A 46 10.24 -12.12 -18.61
C ILE A 46 10.06 -12.85 -17.28
N VAL A 47 11.06 -12.75 -16.40
CA VAL A 47 10.99 -13.19 -15.01
C VAL A 47 11.43 -12.07 -14.09
N ARG A 48 10.81 -11.99 -12.91
CA ARG A 48 11.17 -11.04 -11.85
C ARG A 48 12.01 -11.76 -10.80
N VAL A 49 13.21 -11.28 -10.53
CA VAL A 49 14.13 -11.82 -9.53
C VAL A 49 14.14 -10.87 -8.34
N VAL A 50 13.75 -11.36 -7.17
CA VAL A 50 13.74 -10.60 -5.91
C VAL A 50 14.74 -11.22 -4.95
N HIS A 51 15.67 -10.41 -4.46
CA HIS A 51 16.72 -10.82 -3.55
C HIS A 51 16.65 -10.03 -2.24
N ALA A 52 16.58 -10.76 -1.13
CA ALA A 52 16.66 -10.24 0.23
C ALA A 52 18.02 -10.62 0.84
N HIS A 53 18.74 -9.62 1.36
CA HIS A 53 20.12 -9.78 1.83
C HIS A 53 20.27 -9.81 3.35
N GLN A 54 19.16 -9.67 4.09
CA GLN A 54 19.11 -9.71 5.55
C GLN A 54 18.14 -10.78 6.04
N PRO A 55 18.39 -11.43 7.19
CA PRO A 55 17.52 -12.49 7.71
C PRO A 55 16.05 -12.08 7.87
N THR A 56 15.80 -10.84 8.28
CA THR A 56 14.45 -10.28 8.44
C THR A 56 13.72 -10.20 7.09
N THR A 57 14.32 -9.55 6.10
CA THR A 57 13.79 -9.44 4.73
C THR A 57 13.69 -10.79 4.02
N ALA A 58 14.63 -11.71 4.29
CA ALA A 58 14.59 -13.06 3.74
C ALA A 58 13.40 -13.86 4.29
N ALA A 59 13.11 -13.72 5.58
CA ALA A 59 11.92 -14.32 6.18
C ALA A 59 10.62 -13.72 5.63
N GLU A 60 10.54 -12.40 5.43
CA GLU A 60 9.41 -11.74 4.76
C GLU A 60 9.20 -12.27 3.33
N LEU A 61 10.26 -12.31 2.52
CA LEU A 61 10.21 -12.83 1.15
C LEU A 61 9.80 -14.31 1.10
N LEU A 62 10.25 -15.13 2.04
CA LEU A 62 9.84 -16.54 2.13
C LEU A 62 8.34 -16.68 2.39
N ARG A 63 7.79 -15.89 3.32
CA ARG A 63 6.35 -15.88 3.62
C ARG A 63 5.55 -15.43 2.41
N ALA A 64 6.00 -14.38 1.72
CA ALA A 64 5.37 -13.87 0.51
C ALA A 64 5.35 -14.92 -0.62
N ALA A 65 6.47 -15.63 -0.83
CA ALA A 65 6.54 -16.71 -1.81
C ALA A 65 5.57 -17.85 -1.47
N ARG A 66 5.48 -18.27 -0.21
CA ARG A 66 4.52 -19.30 0.24
C ARG A 66 3.08 -18.84 0.09
N ALA A 67 2.78 -17.59 0.44
CA ALA A 67 1.46 -16.99 0.26
C ALA A 67 1.06 -16.94 -1.22
N ALA A 68 1.98 -16.54 -2.10
CA ALA A 68 1.74 -16.51 -3.54
C ALA A 68 1.38 -17.90 -4.10
N VAL A 69 2.07 -18.96 -3.67
CA VAL A 69 1.73 -20.35 -4.05
C VAL A 69 0.31 -20.69 -3.60
N ALA A 70 -0.03 -20.43 -2.34
CA ALA A 70 -1.37 -20.73 -1.80
C ALA A 70 -2.48 -19.96 -2.55
N LEU A 71 -2.27 -18.67 -2.84
CA LEU A 71 -3.22 -17.85 -3.58
C LEU A 71 -3.39 -18.35 -5.03
N CYS A 72 -2.30 -18.72 -5.71
CA CYS A 72 -2.39 -19.32 -7.04
C CYS A 72 -3.18 -20.64 -7.03
N ASP A 73 -3.02 -21.45 -5.98
CA ASP A 73 -3.67 -22.76 -5.88
C ASP A 73 -5.17 -22.67 -5.50
N LEU A 74 -5.63 -21.57 -4.88
CA LEU A 74 -7.06 -21.26 -4.73
C LEU A 74 -7.75 -21.09 -6.09
N GLY A 75 -7.06 -20.43 -7.03
CA GLY A 75 -7.51 -20.28 -8.41
C GLY A 75 -8.68 -19.30 -8.62
N PRO A 76 -9.14 -19.16 -9.89
CA PRO A 76 -10.03 -18.09 -10.31
C PRO A 76 -11.47 -18.23 -9.80
N ARG A 77 -11.83 -19.36 -9.19
CA ARG A 77 -13.14 -19.55 -8.57
C ARG A 77 -13.29 -18.71 -7.30
N TYR A 78 -12.18 -18.39 -6.63
CA TYR A 78 -12.18 -17.66 -5.36
C TYR A 78 -11.58 -16.26 -5.50
N LEU A 79 -10.61 -16.08 -6.40
CA LEU A 79 -9.91 -14.81 -6.57
C LEU A 79 -10.23 -14.19 -7.94
N PRO A 80 -10.74 -12.94 -8.00
CA PRO A 80 -10.93 -12.22 -9.25
C PRO A 80 -9.63 -11.67 -9.84
N PHE A 81 -8.51 -11.78 -9.11
CA PHE A 81 -7.19 -11.31 -9.49
C PHE A 81 -6.16 -12.44 -9.46
N LYS A 82 -5.03 -12.22 -10.12
CA LYS A 82 -3.87 -13.12 -10.12
C LYS A 82 -2.76 -12.57 -9.21
N VAL A 83 -1.83 -13.44 -8.83
CA VAL A 83 -0.55 -13.07 -8.20
C VAL A 83 0.59 -13.80 -8.91
N ALA A 84 1.80 -13.26 -8.82
CA ALA A 84 2.96 -13.85 -9.48
C ALA A 84 3.37 -15.16 -8.79
N ARG A 85 3.34 -16.28 -9.53
CA ARG A 85 3.77 -17.58 -9.00
C ARG A 85 5.30 -17.64 -8.87
N PRO A 86 5.87 -18.05 -7.72
CA PRO A 86 7.28 -18.39 -7.62
C PRO A 86 7.63 -19.55 -8.56
N LEU A 87 8.73 -19.41 -9.29
CA LEU A 87 9.24 -20.38 -10.27
C LEU A 87 10.44 -21.15 -9.72
N ALA A 88 11.32 -20.48 -8.99
CA ALA A 88 12.49 -21.06 -8.36
C ALA A 88 12.95 -20.19 -7.19
N SER A 89 13.76 -20.76 -6.31
CA SER A 89 14.40 -20.01 -5.23
C SER A 89 15.81 -20.54 -4.95
N SER A 90 16.63 -19.70 -4.35
CA SER A 90 17.96 -20.06 -3.85
C SER A 90 18.17 -19.32 -2.54
N ALA A 91 18.56 -20.05 -1.50
CA ALA A 91 18.81 -19.52 -0.17
C ALA A 91 20.26 -19.76 0.21
N ASP A 92 20.85 -18.77 0.86
CA ASP A 92 22.09 -18.88 1.62
C ASP A 92 21.78 -18.70 3.12
N ALA A 93 22.81 -18.63 3.98
CA ALA A 93 22.62 -18.54 5.44
C ALA A 93 21.74 -17.36 5.89
N ASP A 94 21.90 -16.18 5.27
CA ASP A 94 21.24 -14.94 5.68
C ASP A 94 20.41 -14.27 4.56
N SER A 95 20.39 -14.87 3.36
CA SER A 95 19.77 -14.27 2.17
C SER A 95 18.90 -15.25 1.41
N LEU A 96 17.87 -14.72 0.75
CA LEU A 96 16.95 -15.47 -0.08
C LEU A 96 16.77 -14.76 -1.41
N THR A 97 16.87 -15.52 -2.50
CA THR A 97 16.45 -15.09 -3.83
C THR A 97 15.25 -15.91 -4.27
N VAL A 98 14.20 -15.25 -4.74
CA VAL A 98 13.04 -15.89 -5.34
C VAL A 98 12.83 -15.33 -6.74
N ILE A 99 12.58 -16.23 -7.70
CA ILE A 99 12.28 -15.87 -9.08
C ILE A 99 10.80 -16.08 -9.31
N TYR A 100 10.11 -15.06 -9.81
CA TYR A 100 8.70 -15.06 -10.10
C TYR A 100 8.44 -15.00 -11.61
N GLY A 101 7.30 -15.53 -12.03
CA GLY A 101 6.74 -15.20 -13.35
C GLY A 101 6.20 -13.77 -13.37
N THR A 102 5.70 -13.35 -14.53
CA THR A 102 4.94 -12.09 -14.65
C THR A 102 3.45 -12.33 -14.44
N VAL A 103 2.75 -11.24 -14.11
CA VAL A 103 1.29 -11.16 -14.08
C VAL A 103 0.79 -10.32 -15.27
N PRO A 104 -0.45 -10.52 -15.74
CA PRO A 104 -1.02 -9.70 -16.81
C PRO A 104 -1.27 -8.25 -16.34
N GLY A 105 -1.47 -7.36 -17.30
CA GLY A 105 -1.77 -5.95 -17.07
C GLY A 105 -0.58 -5.02 -16.86
N VAL A 106 -0.92 -3.74 -16.86
CA VAL A 106 0.00 -2.62 -16.58
C VAL A 106 -0.25 -2.09 -15.17
N PRO A 107 0.72 -1.43 -14.51
CA PRO A 107 0.46 -0.76 -13.24
C PRO A 107 -0.74 0.18 -13.31
N LEU A 108 -1.52 0.26 -12.25
CA LEU A 108 -2.59 1.24 -12.11
C LEU A 108 -2.00 2.65 -12.04
N GLU A 109 -2.66 3.60 -12.70
CA GLU A 109 -2.43 5.03 -12.52
C GLU A 109 -3.61 5.64 -11.77
N SER A 110 -3.37 6.47 -10.75
CA SER A 110 -4.44 7.07 -9.95
C SER A 110 -5.43 7.87 -10.80
N SER A 111 -4.96 8.52 -11.88
CA SER A 111 -5.79 9.26 -12.84
C SER A 111 -6.86 8.40 -13.52
N HIS A 112 -6.63 7.08 -13.68
CA HIS A 112 -7.62 6.18 -14.25
C HIS A 112 -8.81 5.95 -13.30
N LEU A 113 -8.59 6.03 -11.98
CA LEU A 113 -9.66 5.91 -10.99
C LEU A 113 -10.57 7.14 -11.00
N GLU A 114 -10.05 8.33 -11.31
CA GLU A 114 -10.87 9.56 -11.40
C GLU A 114 -11.89 9.52 -12.55
N VAL A 115 -11.67 8.65 -13.56
CA VAL A 115 -12.47 8.65 -14.80
C VAL A 115 -13.24 7.34 -15.05
N SER A 116 -12.98 6.26 -14.31
CA SER A 116 -13.58 4.95 -14.55
C SER A 116 -14.29 4.38 -13.31
N ASP A 117 -15.62 4.45 -13.32
CA ASP A 117 -16.48 3.81 -12.32
C ASP A 117 -16.29 2.29 -12.29
N LEU A 118 -16.05 1.67 -13.45
CA LEU A 118 -15.84 0.23 -13.58
C LEU A 118 -14.53 -0.19 -12.91
N LEU A 119 -13.48 0.61 -13.05
CA LEU A 119 -12.21 0.33 -12.40
C LEU A 119 -12.31 0.44 -10.87
N ASN A 120 -13.03 1.44 -10.35
CA ASN A 120 -13.30 1.58 -8.91
C ASN A 120 -14.12 0.42 -8.35
N ARG A 121 -15.15 -0.02 -9.08
CA ARG A 121 -15.92 -1.23 -8.74
C ARG A 121 -15.01 -2.46 -8.72
N SER A 122 -14.18 -2.64 -9.75
CA SER A 122 -13.25 -3.78 -9.85
C SER A 122 -12.23 -3.80 -8.71
N LEU A 123 -11.73 -2.62 -8.31
CA LEU A 123 -10.84 -2.49 -7.15
C LEU A 123 -11.54 -2.87 -5.84
N GLY A 124 -12.78 -2.39 -5.64
CA GLY A 124 -13.62 -2.75 -4.49
C GLY A 124 -13.86 -4.26 -4.40
N GLU A 125 -14.20 -4.89 -5.52
CA GLU A 125 -14.41 -6.33 -5.58
C GLU A 125 -13.13 -7.14 -5.33
N THR A 126 -11.99 -6.65 -5.82
CA THR A 126 -10.68 -7.28 -5.65
C THR A 126 -10.25 -7.25 -4.19
N LEU A 127 -10.33 -6.09 -3.53
CA LEU A 127 -9.93 -5.97 -2.13
C LEU A 127 -10.90 -6.70 -1.18
N ALA A 128 -12.20 -6.68 -1.47
CA ALA A 128 -13.15 -7.49 -0.73
C ALA A 128 -12.86 -8.99 -0.87
N ALA A 129 -12.47 -9.45 -2.07
CA ALA A 129 -12.08 -10.85 -2.27
C ALA A 129 -10.84 -11.21 -1.46
N LEU A 130 -9.82 -10.35 -1.44
CA LEU A 130 -8.60 -10.54 -0.63
C LEU A 130 -8.93 -10.60 0.88
N HIS A 131 -9.70 -9.63 1.38
CA HIS A 131 -10.05 -9.53 2.80
C HIS A 131 -10.99 -10.65 3.27
N ASN A 132 -11.74 -11.27 2.36
CA ASN A 132 -12.58 -12.44 2.64
C ASN A 132 -11.81 -13.77 2.69
N ILE A 133 -10.53 -13.82 2.29
CA ILE A 133 -9.77 -15.07 2.30
C ILE A 133 -9.61 -15.55 3.73
N ASN A 134 -10.06 -16.77 4.00
CA ASN A 134 -9.84 -17.41 5.29
C ASN A 134 -8.32 -17.64 5.49
N PRO A 135 -7.70 -17.06 6.54
CA PRO A 135 -6.27 -17.20 6.79
C PRO A 135 -5.78 -18.66 6.88
N THR A 136 -6.67 -19.62 7.19
CA THR A 136 -6.32 -21.04 7.23
C THR A 136 -5.87 -21.59 5.87
N HIS A 137 -6.31 -21.01 4.75
CA HIS A 137 -5.83 -21.37 3.42
C HIS A 137 -4.36 -20.97 3.19
N LEU A 138 -3.81 -20.07 4.01
CA LEU A 138 -2.42 -19.59 3.95
C LEU A 138 -1.61 -20.01 5.18
N ALA A 139 -2.04 -21.03 5.94
CA ALA A 139 -1.38 -21.43 7.18
C ALA A 139 0.12 -21.73 7.00
N ASP A 140 0.49 -22.39 5.89
CA ASP A 140 1.88 -22.75 5.59
C ASP A 140 2.78 -21.53 5.31
N ALA A 141 2.18 -20.41 4.91
CA ALA A 141 2.89 -19.15 4.71
C ALA A 141 3.31 -18.50 6.03
N GLN A 142 2.74 -18.91 7.17
CA GLN A 142 3.09 -18.40 8.50
C GLN A 142 3.10 -16.87 8.56
N LEU A 143 2.07 -16.26 7.96
CA LEU A 143 1.92 -14.82 7.89
C LEU A 143 1.89 -14.20 9.30
N PRO A 144 2.50 -13.02 9.50
CA PRO A 144 2.36 -12.31 10.77
C PRO A 144 0.89 -12.02 11.06
N THR A 145 0.49 -12.13 12.31
CA THR A 145 -0.87 -11.77 12.75
C THR A 145 -0.78 -10.67 13.79
N ARG A 146 -1.51 -9.58 13.55
CA ARG A 146 -1.61 -8.44 14.45
C ARG A 146 -3.05 -8.29 14.93
N SER A 147 -3.22 -8.32 16.25
CA SER A 147 -4.52 -8.01 16.87
C SER A 147 -4.82 -6.51 16.75
N PRO A 148 -6.09 -6.09 16.89
CA PRO A 148 -6.44 -4.67 16.86
C PRO A 148 -5.68 -3.82 17.88
N GLN A 149 -5.40 -4.39 19.06
CA GLN A 149 -4.60 -3.72 20.08
C GLN A 149 -3.14 -3.56 19.66
N GLN A 150 -2.54 -4.57 19.01
CA GLN A 150 -1.17 -4.49 18.51
C GLN A 150 -1.05 -3.46 17.38
N VAL A 151 -2.02 -3.41 16.46
CA VAL A 151 -2.08 -2.39 15.40
C VAL A 151 -2.18 -0.99 16.00
N ARG A 152 -3.14 -0.77 16.92
CA ARG A 152 -3.30 0.50 17.64
C ARG A 152 -2.01 0.93 18.35
N GLN A 153 -1.35 0.00 19.05
CA GLN A 153 -0.14 0.30 19.80
C GLN A 153 1.03 0.65 18.88
N ALA A 154 1.17 -0.03 17.73
CA ALA A 154 2.22 0.25 16.77
C ALA A 154 2.09 1.66 16.18
N HIS A 155 0.90 2.02 15.68
CA HIS A 155 0.64 3.36 15.15
C HIS A 155 0.76 4.46 16.22
N ARG A 156 0.31 4.18 17.46
CA ARG A 156 0.49 5.13 18.58
C ARG A 156 1.96 5.35 18.91
N ALA A 157 2.79 4.31 18.88
CA ALA A 157 4.22 4.43 19.14
C ALA A 157 4.92 5.25 18.04
N GLU A 158 4.55 5.03 16.78
CA GLU A 158 5.00 5.81 15.63
C GLU A 158 4.65 7.30 15.77
N LEU A 159 3.39 7.61 16.12
CA LEU A 159 3.00 8.99 16.40
C LEU A 159 3.80 9.60 17.55
N GLN A 160 4.00 8.87 18.65
CA GLN A 160 4.76 9.36 19.81
C GLN A 160 6.23 9.68 19.46
N GLU A 161 6.86 8.89 18.61
CA GLU A 161 8.21 9.16 18.09
C GLU A 161 8.25 10.48 17.33
N ALA A 162 7.28 10.72 16.45
CA ALA A 162 7.21 11.94 15.66
C ALA A 162 6.88 13.17 16.51
N VAL A 163 5.95 13.04 17.47
CA VAL A 163 5.63 14.12 18.42
C VAL A 163 6.86 14.52 19.24
N ALA A 164 7.69 13.56 19.66
CA ALA A 164 8.91 13.83 20.40
C ALA A 164 9.94 14.67 19.61
N SER A 165 9.82 14.73 18.27
CA SER A 165 10.66 15.61 17.44
C SER A 165 10.30 17.09 17.57
N GLY A 166 9.09 17.42 18.06
CA GLY A 166 8.57 18.79 18.15
C GLY A 166 8.12 19.41 16.82
N LYS A 167 8.09 18.63 15.73
CA LYS A 167 7.78 19.09 14.37
C LYS A 167 6.33 18.86 13.93
N VAL A 168 5.55 18.12 14.71
CA VAL A 168 4.14 17.83 14.40
C VAL A 168 3.26 18.97 14.92
N PRO A 169 2.38 19.59 14.11
CA PRO A 169 1.45 20.63 14.58
C PRO A 169 0.55 20.15 15.72
N GLN A 170 0.43 20.94 16.79
CA GLN A 170 -0.29 20.55 18.02
C GLN A 170 -1.74 20.08 17.76
N VAL A 171 -2.47 20.79 16.89
CA VAL A 171 -3.86 20.44 16.52
C VAL A 171 -3.99 19.03 15.95
N LEU A 172 -3.01 18.56 15.17
CA LEU A 172 -2.98 17.20 14.63
C LEU A 172 -2.64 16.19 15.73
N GLN A 173 -1.72 16.53 16.63
CA GLN A 173 -1.39 15.67 17.77
C GLN A 173 -2.63 15.38 18.63
N ASP A 174 -3.40 16.42 18.95
CA ASP A 174 -4.60 16.31 19.79
C ASP A 174 -5.68 15.49 19.08
N ARG A 175 -5.91 15.75 17.78
CA ARG A 175 -6.88 15.00 16.97
C ARG A 175 -6.53 13.52 16.87
N TRP A 176 -5.30 13.19 16.46
CA TRP A 176 -4.87 11.81 16.33
C TRP A 176 -4.86 11.10 17.69
N THR A 177 -4.44 11.77 18.76
CA THR A 177 -4.49 11.20 20.12
C THR A 177 -5.92 10.83 20.52
N SER A 178 -6.89 11.71 20.22
CA SER A 178 -8.32 11.44 20.45
C SER A 178 -8.81 10.21 19.66
N GLN A 179 -8.45 10.08 18.38
CA GLN A 179 -8.77 8.88 17.59
C GLN A 179 -8.10 7.63 18.16
N PHE A 180 -6.84 7.73 18.59
CA PHE A 180 -6.16 6.65 19.28
C PHE A 180 -6.80 6.31 20.62
N ASP A 181 -7.52 7.21 21.30
CA ASP A 181 -8.22 6.93 22.55
C ASP A 181 -9.65 6.42 22.36
N ASN A 182 -10.26 6.68 21.21
CA ASN A 182 -11.57 6.15 20.84
C ASN A 182 -11.53 4.62 20.67
N VAL A 183 -11.92 3.87 21.70
CA VAL A 183 -11.90 2.40 21.69
C VAL A 183 -12.79 1.81 20.58
N ALA A 184 -13.87 2.47 20.18
CA ALA A 184 -14.77 1.95 19.14
C ALA A 184 -14.09 1.86 17.77
N LEU A 185 -13.21 2.83 17.46
CA LEU A 185 -12.43 2.87 16.22
C LEU A 185 -11.61 1.59 16.01
N TRP A 186 -11.12 0.98 17.09
CA TRP A 186 -10.19 -0.16 17.06
C TRP A 186 -10.87 -1.53 17.24
N LYS A 187 -12.20 -1.62 17.10
CA LYS A 187 -12.95 -2.88 17.19
C LYS A 187 -13.19 -3.51 15.81
N PHE A 188 -12.13 -3.76 15.07
CA PHE A 188 -12.19 -4.43 13.78
C PHE A 188 -11.90 -5.93 13.88
N ASN A 189 -12.34 -6.69 12.88
CA ASN A 189 -11.97 -8.09 12.71
C ASN A 189 -10.72 -8.17 11.83
N PRO A 190 -9.59 -8.72 12.33
CA PRO A 190 -8.40 -8.85 11.50
C PRO A 190 -8.65 -9.76 10.29
N THR A 191 -8.21 -9.34 9.11
CA THR A 191 -8.32 -10.07 7.84
C THR A 191 -6.95 -10.22 7.20
N LEU A 192 -6.85 -11.06 6.17
CA LEU A 192 -5.69 -11.02 5.29
C LEU A 192 -5.65 -9.66 4.59
N VAL A 193 -4.50 -8.99 4.63
CA VAL A 193 -4.25 -7.71 3.97
C VAL A 193 -2.97 -7.79 3.15
N HIS A 194 -2.92 -7.05 2.05
CA HIS A 194 -1.75 -6.84 1.21
C HIS A 194 -0.62 -6.16 1.99
N GLY A 195 -0.95 -5.11 2.76
CA GLY A 195 -0.07 -4.46 3.73
C GLY A 195 0.89 -3.42 3.17
N ASN A 196 1.02 -3.32 1.85
CA ASN A 196 1.79 -2.28 1.14
C ASN A 196 1.15 -1.94 -0.21
N LEU A 197 -0.16 -1.78 -0.23
CA LEU A 197 -0.88 -1.55 -1.48
C LEU A 197 -0.72 -0.09 -1.92
N SER A 198 -0.33 0.10 -3.18
CA SER A 198 -0.39 1.38 -3.90
C SER A 198 -0.79 1.11 -5.37
N PRO A 199 -1.02 2.14 -6.19
CA PRO A 199 -1.27 1.95 -7.63
C PRO A 199 -0.18 1.11 -8.33
N SER A 200 1.06 1.14 -7.84
CA SER A 200 2.19 0.42 -8.45
C SER A 200 2.18 -1.10 -8.22
N GLU A 201 1.39 -1.59 -7.28
CA GLU A 201 1.18 -3.00 -6.94
C GLU A 201 -0.09 -3.57 -7.58
N VAL A 202 -0.95 -2.71 -8.09
CA VAL A 202 -2.20 -3.09 -8.73
C VAL A 202 -1.99 -3.16 -10.23
N ARG A 203 -2.42 -4.26 -10.87
CA ARG A 203 -2.37 -4.42 -12.33
C ARG A 203 -3.75 -4.29 -12.93
N VAL A 204 -3.81 -3.63 -14.07
CA VAL A 204 -5.05 -3.32 -14.80
C VAL A 204 -4.93 -3.77 -16.25
N GLU A 205 -6.00 -4.35 -16.79
CA GLU A 205 -6.24 -4.43 -18.23
C GLU A 205 -7.62 -3.87 -18.51
N GLU A 206 -7.72 -2.98 -19.50
CA GLU A 206 -8.95 -2.25 -19.82
C GLU A 206 -9.47 -1.49 -18.59
N GLU A 207 -10.61 -1.88 -18.03
CA GLU A 207 -11.23 -1.28 -16.84
C GLU A 207 -11.40 -2.31 -15.72
N SER A 208 -10.46 -3.25 -15.60
CA SER A 208 -10.52 -4.31 -14.61
C SER A 208 -9.18 -4.58 -13.95
N ILE A 209 -9.21 -4.79 -12.64
CA ILE A 209 -8.04 -5.24 -11.87
C ILE A 209 -7.77 -6.70 -12.24
N THR A 210 -6.55 -6.98 -12.70
CA THR A 210 -6.16 -8.31 -13.18
C THR A 210 -5.19 -9.02 -12.23
N ALA A 211 -4.39 -8.27 -11.46
CA ALA A 211 -3.44 -8.85 -10.52
C ALA A 211 -3.03 -7.90 -9.40
N LEU A 212 -2.50 -8.51 -8.32
CA LEU A 212 -1.80 -7.84 -7.24
C LEU A 212 -0.35 -8.35 -7.21
N ASP A 213 0.59 -7.42 -7.10
CA ASP A 213 2.04 -7.65 -7.03
C ASP A 213 2.61 -7.24 -5.67
N ASP A 214 3.83 -7.70 -5.37
CA ASP A 214 4.54 -7.44 -4.11
C ASP A 214 3.78 -7.83 -2.82
N LEU A 215 3.74 -9.13 -2.56
CA LEU A 215 3.12 -9.68 -1.35
C LEU A 215 4.06 -9.65 -0.11
N THR A 216 5.17 -8.92 -0.14
CA THR A 216 6.20 -8.98 0.93
C THR A 216 5.69 -8.50 2.29
N LYS A 217 4.73 -7.56 2.29
CA LYS A 217 4.12 -7.01 3.51
C LYS A 217 2.78 -7.66 3.88
N MET A 218 2.40 -8.73 3.19
CA MET A 218 1.16 -9.45 3.44
C MET A 218 1.11 -9.99 4.86
N HIS A 219 0.00 -9.76 5.55
CA HIS A 219 -0.19 -10.19 6.93
C HIS A 219 -1.67 -10.28 7.30
N ILE A 220 -1.97 -10.78 8.50
CA ILE A 220 -3.32 -10.71 9.09
C ILE A 220 -3.39 -9.47 9.97
N GLY A 221 -4.24 -8.51 9.63
CA GLY A 221 -4.26 -7.20 10.25
C GLY A 221 -5.52 -6.39 9.94
N ASP A 222 -5.42 -5.07 10.02
CA ASP A 222 -6.53 -4.15 9.78
C ASP A 222 -6.76 -3.93 8.28
N PRO A 223 -7.95 -4.25 7.72
CA PRO A 223 -8.26 -4.00 6.31
C PRO A 223 -8.13 -2.53 5.90
N ALA A 224 -8.19 -1.58 6.86
CA ALA A 224 -7.96 -0.16 6.57
C ALA A 224 -6.56 0.11 5.98
N THR A 225 -5.58 -0.75 6.23
CA THR A 225 -4.21 -0.62 5.70
C THR A 225 -4.19 -0.57 4.17
N ASP A 226 -4.96 -1.45 3.51
CA ASP A 226 -4.99 -1.54 2.05
C ASP A 226 -5.84 -0.45 1.39
N LEU A 227 -6.59 0.31 2.20
CA LEU A 227 -7.51 1.35 1.75
C LEU A 227 -6.98 2.77 1.99
N ALA A 228 -5.91 2.92 2.76
CA ALA A 228 -5.39 4.21 3.20
C ALA A 228 -5.05 5.12 2.01
N TRP A 229 -4.24 4.63 1.06
CA TRP A 229 -3.88 5.39 -0.13
C TRP A 229 -5.12 5.82 -0.94
N TYR A 230 -6.08 4.91 -1.10
CA TYR A 230 -7.28 5.16 -1.91
C TYR A 230 -8.20 6.20 -1.26
N VAL A 231 -8.47 6.05 0.05
CA VAL A 231 -9.31 6.99 0.81
C VAL A 231 -8.66 8.37 0.94
N GLY A 232 -7.32 8.43 0.99
CA GLY A 232 -6.57 9.69 1.03
C GLY A 232 -6.58 10.46 -0.29
N GLU A 233 -6.78 9.78 -1.43
CA GLU A 233 -6.70 10.40 -2.76
C GLU A 233 -8.09 10.60 -3.42
N ALA A 234 -8.99 9.61 -3.31
CA ALA A 234 -10.25 9.60 -4.04
C ALA A 234 -11.30 10.57 -3.46
N ASP A 235 -12.10 11.18 -4.34
CA ASP A 235 -13.26 11.98 -3.94
C ASP A 235 -14.42 11.12 -3.39
N GLU A 236 -15.41 11.76 -2.76
CA GLU A 236 -16.54 11.09 -2.12
C GLU A 236 -17.38 10.23 -3.10
N VAL A 237 -17.57 10.69 -4.34
CA VAL A 237 -18.37 9.96 -5.35
C VAL A 237 -17.65 8.68 -5.75
N THR A 238 -16.36 8.80 -6.04
CA THR A 238 -15.49 7.68 -6.40
C THR A 238 -15.37 6.68 -5.25
N GLN A 239 -15.19 7.16 -4.02
CA GLN A 239 -15.20 6.32 -2.82
C GLN A 239 -16.53 5.56 -2.66
N ASN A 240 -17.67 6.20 -2.90
CA ASN A 240 -18.98 5.55 -2.78
C ASN A 240 -19.15 4.37 -3.75
N ILE A 241 -18.65 4.50 -4.99
CA ILE A 241 -18.69 3.41 -5.99
C ILE A 241 -17.85 2.22 -5.50
N PHE A 242 -16.62 2.49 -5.06
CA PHE A 242 -15.74 1.48 -4.49
C PHE A 242 -16.36 0.79 -3.28
N PHE A 243 -16.81 1.55 -2.27
CA PHE A 243 -17.32 0.98 -1.02
C PHE A 243 -18.65 0.23 -1.21
N THR A 244 -19.45 0.62 -2.20
CA THR A 244 -20.63 -0.17 -2.60
C THR A 244 -20.20 -1.55 -3.08
N ALA A 245 -19.27 -1.63 -4.04
CA ALA A 245 -18.80 -2.90 -4.59
C ALA A 245 -18.03 -3.75 -3.56
N TYR A 246 -17.21 -3.11 -2.73
CA TYR A 246 -16.48 -3.74 -1.64
C TYR A 246 -17.46 -4.35 -0.63
N GLY A 247 -18.44 -3.58 -0.15
CA GLY A 247 -19.44 -4.04 0.81
C GLY A 247 -20.33 -5.16 0.28
N GLU A 248 -20.77 -5.08 -0.99
CA GLU A 248 -21.58 -6.11 -1.64
C GLU A 248 -20.89 -7.48 -1.70
N ARG A 249 -19.56 -7.50 -1.76
CA ARG A 249 -18.76 -8.72 -1.90
C ARG A 249 -18.25 -9.28 -0.57
N LEU A 250 -18.28 -8.51 0.52
CA LEU A 250 -17.91 -9.01 1.84
C LEU A 250 -18.86 -10.13 2.31
N SER A 251 -18.31 -11.12 3.02
CA SER A 251 -19.12 -12.21 3.58
C SER A 251 -19.92 -11.81 4.82
N GLY A 252 -19.62 -10.64 5.40
CA GLY A 252 -20.23 -10.13 6.62
C GLY A 252 -20.38 -8.60 6.54
N PRO A 253 -20.95 -7.98 7.60
CA PRO A 253 -21.13 -6.53 7.61
C PRO A 253 -19.79 -5.82 7.52
N MET A 254 -19.76 -4.75 6.73
CA MET A 254 -18.62 -3.84 6.67
C MET A 254 -18.42 -3.18 8.04
N ASP A 255 -17.16 -3.04 8.44
CA ASP A 255 -16.78 -2.30 9.64
C ASP A 255 -17.19 -0.83 9.50
N SER A 256 -17.98 -0.33 10.45
CA SER A 256 -18.51 1.04 10.45
C SER A 256 -17.43 2.11 10.58
N HIS A 257 -16.24 1.75 11.08
CA HIS A 257 -15.12 2.66 11.27
C HIS A 257 -13.98 2.42 10.26
N LEU A 258 -14.21 1.63 9.21
CA LEU A 258 -13.20 1.29 8.21
C LEU A 258 -12.61 2.52 7.52
N THR A 259 -13.46 3.40 7.00
CA THR A 259 -13.05 4.62 6.29
C THR A 259 -12.36 5.61 7.24
N GLU A 260 -12.84 5.73 8.48
CA GLU A 260 -12.22 6.59 9.51
C GLU A 260 -10.79 6.13 9.84
N ARG A 261 -10.56 4.81 9.97
CA ARG A 261 -9.21 4.27 10.15
C ARG A 261 -8.33 4.40 8.91
N ALA A 262 -8.88 4.16 7.73
CA ALA A 262 -8.13 4.28 6.48
C ALA A 262 -7.63 5.72 6.28
N LEU A 263 -8.48 6.71 6.56
CA LEU A 263 -8.09 8.13 6.54
C LEU A 263 -7.01 8.44 7.59
N LEU A 264 -7.15 7.96 8.83
CA LEU A 264 -6.10 8.10 9.84
C LEU A 264 -4.77 7.51 9.35
N TYR A 265 -4.78 6.33 8.73
CA TYR A 265 -3.55 5.72 8.21
C TYR A 265 -2.94 6.52 7.06
N ALA A 266 -3.76 7.07 6.16
CA ALA A 266 -3.30 7.95 5.10
C ALA A 266 -2.56 9.18 5.65
N GLU A 267 -3.12 9.81 6.69
CA GLU A 267 -2.51 10.95 7.36
C GLU A 267 -1.22 10.58 8.10
N LEU A 268 -1.14 9.37 8.67
CA LEU A 268 0.07 8.87 9.32
C LEU A 268 1.21 8.55 8.33
N GLU A 269 0.95 8.48 7.02
CA GLU A 269 2.03 8.43 6.03
C GLU A 269 2.88 9.72 6.05
N LEU A 270 2.29 10.88 6.36
CA LEU A 270 3.04 12.13 6.54
C LEU A 270 3.96 12.04 7.77
N VAL A 271 3.50 11.35 8.82
CA VAL A 271 4.29 11.06 10.02
C VAL A 271 5.48 10.16 9.68
N ARG A 272 5.25 9.11 8.87
CA ARG A 272 6.33 8.23 8.38
C ARG A 272 7.35 8.97 7.55
N TRP A 273 6.89 9.87 6.69
CA TRP A 273 7.76 10.68 5.85
C TRP A 273 8.65 11.61 6.68
N LEU A 274 8.08 12.29 7.69
CA LEU A 274 8.84 13.08 8.65
C LEU A 274 9.90 12.22 9.37
N LEU A 275 9.49 11.06 9.91
CA LEU A 275 10.40 10.17 10.62
C LEU A 275 11.51 9.62 9.70
N HIS A 276 11.21 9.37 8.42
CA HIS A 276 12.21 8.99 7.42
C HIS A 276 13.23 10.13 7.23
N GLY A 277 12.78 11.37 7.05
CA GLY A 277 13.66 12.54 6.98
C GLY A 277 14.57 12.69 8.19
N LEU A 278 14.01 12.50 9.39
CA LEU A 278 14.75 12.56 10.65
C LEU A 278 15.80 11.45 10.76
N ARG A 279 15.46 10.20 10.42
CA ARG A 279 16.39 9.06 10.46
C ARG A 279 17.53 9.17 9.44
N THR A 280 17.23 9.71 8.27
CA THR A 280 18.22 9.90 7.19
C THR A 280 19.01 11.20 7.32
N GLY A 281 18.58 12.12 8.18
CA GLY A 281 19.18 13.45 8.33
C GLY A 281 18.94 14.36 7.13
N SER A 282 17.93 14.06 6.29
CA SER A 282 17.64 14.82 5.08
C SER A 282 16.80 16.06 5.41
N ALA A 283 17.44 17.24 5.39
CA ALA A 283 16.77 18.51 5.64
C ALA A 283 15.66 18.83 4.62
N GLU A 284 15.83 18.40 3.37
CA GLU A 284 14.83 18.55 2.30
C GLU A 284 13.57 17.76 2.64
N VAL A 285 13.72 16.47 3.00
CA VAL A 285 12.60 15.60 3.39
C VAL A 285 11.89 16.10 4.64
N ILE A 286 12.65 16.59 5.63
CA ILE A 286 12.08 17.14 6.86
C ILE A 286 11.22 18.38 6.54
N ALA A 287 11.74 19.30 5.72
CA ALA A 287 11.02 20.53 5.37
C ALA A 287 9.75 20.23 4.56
N ASP A 288 9.82 19.28 3.62
CA ASP A 288 8.68 18.81 2.85
C ASP A 288 7.59 18.20 3.75
N ALA A 289 7.97 17.29 4.66
CA ALA A 289 7.03 16.70 5.61
C ALA A 289 6.39 17.74 6.56
N GLU A 290 7.17 18.73 7.03
CA GLU A 290 6.62 19.85 7.84
C GLU A 290 5.63 20.69 7.03
N GLY A 291 5.88 20.90 5.74
CA GLY A 291 4.96 21.57 4.81
C GLY A 291 3.63 20.82 4.68
N LEU A 292 3.69 19.53 4.35
CA LEU A 292 2.51 18.68 4.20
C LEU A 292 1.69 18.57 5.49
N LEU A 293 2.35 18.44 6.64
CA LEU A 293 1.69 18.46 7.95
C LEU A 293 1.04 19.82 8.24
N GLY A 294 1.67 20.92 7.83
CA GLY A 294 1.10 22.27 7.93
C GLY A 294 -0.15 22.44 7.08
N GLU A 295 -0.13 21.94 5.83
CA GLU A 295 -1.29 21.95 4.93
C GLU A 295 -2.44 21.13 5.49
N LEU A 296 -2.16 19.93 6.02
CA LEU A 296 -3.16 19.10 6.68
C LEU A 296 -3.74 19.78 7.94
N ALA A 297 -2.93 20.55 8.67
CA ALA A 297 -3.37 21.26 9.87
C ALA A 297 -4.21 22.52 9.58
N ALA A 298 -4.01 23.15 8.42
CA ALA A 298 -4.55 24.48 8.13
C ALA A 298 -6.09 24.60 8.28
N PRO A 299 -6.92 23.65 7.79
CA PRO A 299 -8.37 23.74 7.94
C PRO A 299 -8.84 23.74 9.40
N PHE A 300 -8.13 23.02 10.28
CA PHE A 300 -8.48 22.90 11.69
C PHE A 300 -8.12 24.17 12.48
N LEU A 301 -6.99 24.81 12.14
CA LEU A 301 -6.56 26.05 12.79
C LEU A 301 -7.50 27.23 12.49
N VAL A 302 -8.04 27.29 11.28
CA VAL A 302 -9.04 28.30 10.90
C VAL A 302 -10.34 28.09 11.68
N SER A 303 -10.78 26.84 11.83
CA SER A 303 -11.96 26.49 12.64
C SER A 303 -11.78 26.84 14.12
N GLU A 304 -10.61 26.52 14.72
CA GLU A 304 -10.29 26.89 16.10
C GLU A 304 -10.20 28.41 16.30
N ALA A 305 -9.60 29.14 15.36
CA ALA A 305 -9.51 30.59 15.41
C ALA A 305 -10.89 31.25 15.33
N HIS A 306 -11.77 30.77 14.45
CA HIS A 306 -13.16 31.22 14.39
C HIS A 306 -13.94 30.89 15.67
N THR A 307 -13.81 29.68 16.20
CA THR A 307 -14.46 29.28 17.46
C THR A 307 -13.97 30.13 18.64
N THR A 308 -12.67 30.41 18.70
CA THR A 308 -12.07 31.24 19.75
C THR A 308 -12.50 32.71 19.60
N GLN A 309 -12.54 33.25 18.39
CA GLN A 309 -13.03 34.61 18.13
C GLN A 309 -14.52 34.76 18.46
N LEU A 310 -15.34 33.76 18.15
CA LEU A 310 -16.75 33.71 18.53
C LEU A 310 -16.90 33.68 20.05
N SER A 311 -16.20 32.78 20.74
CA SER A 311 -16.26 32.68 22.21
C SER A 311 -15.77 33.95 22.92
N LEU A 312 -14.72 34.61 22.40
CA LEU A 312 -14.20 35.87 22.93
C LEU A 312 -15.15 37.04 22.65
N ALA A 313 -15.75 37.09 21.47
CA ALA A 313 -16.75 38.11 21.14
C ALA A 313 -18.03 37.94 21.97
N GLU A 314 -18.45 36.70 22.23
CA GLU A 314 -19.60 36.37 23.08
C GLU A 314 -19.34 36.72 24.55
N LEU A 315 -18.16 36.41 25.08
CA LEU A 315 -17.73 36.80 26.43
C LEU A 315 -17.61 38.33 26.61
N GLN A 316 -17.29 39.07 25.55
CA GLN A 316 -17.19 40.54 25.59
C GLN A 316 -18.55 41.23 25.39
N ALA A 317 -19.50 40.61 24.69
CA ALA A 317 -20.80 41.20 24.40
C ALA A 317 -21.80 41.08 25.56
N HIS A 318 -21.80 39.98 26.33
CA HIS A 318 -22.79 39.77 27.40
C HIS A 318 -22.23 38.96 28.60
N PRO A 319 -21.68 39.62 29.64
CA PRO A 319 -21.06 38.90 30.76
C PRO A 319 -22.03 38.16 31.70
N GLU A 320 -23.35 38.26 31.53
CA GLU A 320 -24.33 37.65 32.46
C GLU A 320 -25.41 36.72 31.84
N ASP A 321 -25.45 36.48 30.53
CA ASP A 321 -26.51 35.66 29.90
C ASP A 321 -25.94 34.52 29.04
N ALA A 322 -25.70 33.37 29.68
CA ALA A 322 -25.14 32.15 29.09
C ALA A 322 -26.20 31.20 28.48
N ALA A 323 -27.20 31.70 27.74
CA ALA A 323 -28.21 30.81 27.15
C ALA A 323 -28.81 31.28 25.82
N ALA A 324 -28.74 30.38 24.83
CA ALA A 324 -29.46 30.28 23.56
C ALA A 324 -28.80 30.85 22.29
N LEU A 325 -28.44 29.92 21.37
CA LEU A 325 -27.91 30.15 20.02
C LEU A 325 -29.03 30.23 18.96
N PRO A 326 -28.83 31.02 17.88
CA PRO A 326 -29.25 30.57 16.55
C PRO A 326 -28.22 30.80 15.43
N ALA A 327 -28.45 30.06 14.34
CA ALA A 327 -27.58 29.85 13.17
C ALA A 327 -27.52 31.02 12.16
N GLY A 328 -26.40 31.10 11.42
CA GLY A 328 -26.24 31.99 10.27
C GLY A 328 -24.98 31.71 9.44
N GLU A 329 -25.17 30.94 8.36
CA GLU A 329 -24.69 31.04 6.96
C GLU A 329 -23.25 31.50 6.58
N ALA A 330 -22.71 30.80 5.56
CA ALA A 330 -21.30 30.74 5.13
C ALA A 330 -20.81 31.89 4.20
N PRO A 331 -19.47 32.16 4.15
CA PRO A 331 -18.83 33.00 3.14
C PRO A 331 -18.06 32.18 2.05
N PRO A 332 -17.58 32.82 0.97
CA PRO A 332 -17.53 32.25 -0.39
C PRO A 332 -16.20 31.62 -0.82
N ASP A 333 -16.31 30.83 -1.90
CA ASP A 333 -15.23 30.32 -2.76
C ASP A 333 -14.29 31.43 -3.27
N ASP A 334 -12.98 31.18 -3.20
CA ASP A 334 -12.11 31.47 -4.34
C ASP A 334 -10.85 30.60 -4.36
N ASP A 335 -10.52 30.21 -5.59
CA ASP A 335 -9.64 29.15 -6.06
C ASP A 335 -8.16 29.57 -6.11
N ALA A 336 -7.27 28.70 -5.61
CA ALA A 336 -5.87 28.58 -6.05
C ALA A 336 -5.21 27.36 -5.37
N THR A 337 -5.46 26.17 -5.90
CA THR A 337 -4.75 24.93 -5.51
C THR A 337 -3.43 24.79 -6.27
N ALA A 338 -2.31 24.96 -5.57
CA ALA A 338 -1.01 24.49 -6.04
C ALA A 338 -0.79 23.07 -5.49
N LYS A 339 -1.14 22.06 -6.30
CA LYS A 339 -0.95 20.64 -5.98
C LYS A 339 0.54 20.26 -6.14
N PHE A 340 1.14 19.62 -5.15
CA PHE A 340 2.37 18.84 -5.31
C PHE A 340 2.25 17.43 -4.68
N ASP A 341 1.33 16.66 -5.25
CA ASP A 341 1.57 15.41 -5.98
C ASP A 341 2.57 14.34 -5.44
N THR A 342 2.09 13.57 -4.48
CA THR A 342 2.55 12.22 -4.09
C THR A 342 2.77 11.28 -5.29
N ALA A 343 2.09 11.52 -6.42
CA ALA A 343 2.31 10.77 -7.64
C ALA A 343 3.66 11.08 -8.31
N ALA A 344 4.49 12.04 -7.90
CA ALA A 344 5.86 12.15 -8.44
C ALA A 344 6.75 10.95 -8.03
N TYR A 345 6.56 10.44 -6.80
CA TYR A 345 7.23 9.25 -6.29
C TYR A 345 6.64 7.97 -6.92
N ALA A 346 5.31 7.85 -6.94
CA ALA A 346 4.62 6.78 -7.66
C ALA A 346 4.95 6.80 -9.16
N ARG A 347 5.03 7.96 -9.81
CA ARG A 347 5.43 8.13 -11.23
C ARG A 347 6.85 7.70 -11.48
N ARG A 348 7.79 7.79 -10.53
CA ARG A 348 9.17 7.32 -10.76
C ARG A 348 9.25 5.79 -10.71
N ARG A 349 8.43 5.16 -9.86
CA ARG A 349 8.24 3.71 -9.79
C ARG A 349 7.43 3.17 -10.98
N VAL A 350 6.32 3.84 -11.32
CA VAL A 350 5.52 3.60 -12.53
C VAL A 350 6.34 3.86 -13.78
N GLN A 351 7.27 4.83 -13.82
CA GLN A 351 8.15 5.08 -14.96
C GLN A 351 9.23 4.00 -15.10
N ALA A 352 9.80 3.50 -14.01
CA ALA A 352 10.69 2.32 -14.05
C ALA A 352 9.93 1.03 -14.46
N GLN A 353 8.70 0.85 -13.98
CA GLN A 353 7.80 -0.23 -14.40
C GLN A 353 7.24 -0.02 -15.82
N ALA A 354 7.07 1.21 -16.28
CA ALA A 354 6.64 1.55 -17.64
C ALA A 354 7.81 1.47 -18.63
N GLU A 355 9.05 1.59 -18.19
CA GLU A 355 10.24 1.21 -18.97
C GLU A 355 10.34 -0.32 -19.10
N VAL A 356 9.92 -1.09 -18.07
CA VAL A 356 9.63 -2.54 -18.24
C VAL A 356 8.54 -2.75 -19.29
N VAL A 357 7.50 -1.90 -19.36
CA VAL A 357 6.45 -1.94 -20.40
C VAL A 357 6.93 -1.45 -21.78
N GLY A 358 7.85 -0.49 -21.86
CA GLY A 358 8.50 -0.07 -23.12
C GLY A 358 9.37 -1.18 -23.71
N ILE A 359 9.87 -2.07 -22.84
CA ILE A 359 10.46 -3.34 -23.22
C ILE A 359 9.36 -4.34 -23.68
N LEU A 360 8.13 -4.31 -23.12
CA LEU A 360 6.98 -5.16 -23.53
C LEU A 360 6.43 -4.89 -24.95
N ASP A 361 6.74 -3.76 -25.59
CA ASP A 361 6.19 -3.43 -26.92
C ASP A 361 7.10 -3.84 -28.08
N THR A 362 7.43 -5.14 -28.18
CA THR A 362 7.69 -5.79 -29.47
C THR A 362 7.15 -7.22 -29.45
N LYS A 363 5.88 -7.37 -29.87
CA LYS A 363 5.25 -8.61 -30.37
C LYS A 363 5.86 -9.94 -29.90
N ALA A 364 5.25 -10.58 -28.92
CA ALA A 364 5.27 -12.04 -28.82
C ALA A 364 3.91 -12.55 -28.33
N THR A 365 3.04 -12.87 -29.28
CA THR A 365 1.84 -13.68 -29.09
C THR A 365 2.20 -15.13 -28.79
N ASP A 366 1.42 -15.68 -27.86
CA ASP A 366 0.94 -17.07 -27.75
C ASP A 366 1.73 -18.18 -27.04
N SER A 367 0.89 -18.93 -26.31
CA SER A 367 0.93 -20.34 -25.92
C SER A 367 1.73 -20.72 -24.65
N VAL A 368 0.96 -20.99 -23.57
CA VAL A 368 1.40 -21.70 -22.38
C VAL A 368 1.14 -23.20 -22.59
N PRO A 369 2.16 -24.08 -22.61
CA PRO A 369 1.96 -25.50 -22.37
C PRO A 369 2.01 -25.79 -20.86
N ASP A 370 1.13 -26.71 -20.48
CA ASP A 370 0.84 -27.17 -19.13
C ASP A 370 1.97 -28.02 -18.51
N THR A 371 1.91 -28.15 -17.18
CA THR A 371 2.58 -29.10 -16.26
C THR A 371 4.03 -28.83 -15.81
N GLN A 372 4.21 -28.68 -14.49
CA GLN A 372 5.00 -29.58 -13.63
C GLN A 372 5.02 -29.10 -12.17
N ARG A 373 4.73 -30.02 -11.23
CA ARG A 373 4.90 -29.82 -9.79
C ARG A 373 6.41 -29.76 -9.46
N LEU A 374 6.86 -28.68 -8.82
CA LEU A 374 8.06 -28.63 -7.97
C LEU A 374 7.57 -28.70 -6.50
N GLY A 375 8.19 -29.37 -5.54
CA GLY A 375 9.62 -29.63 -5.36
C GLY A 375 10.16 -28.69 -4.28
N ASP A 376 9.75 -28.94 -3.03
CA ASP A 376 10.16 -28.39 -1.73
C ASP A 376 10.89 -27.03 -1.70
N LEU A 377 10.14 -25.96 -1.39
CA LEU A 377 10.68 -24.77 -0.73
C LEU A 377 11.44 -25.22 0.54
N PRO A 378 12.50 -24.50 0.97
CA PRO A 378 13.23 -24.89 2.17
C PRO A 378 12.25 -25.06 3.35
N ALA A 379 12.22 -26.28 3.90
CA ALA A 379 11.57 -26.57 5.16
C ALA A 379 12.40 -25.92 6.28
N SER A 380 11.68 -25.27 7.20
CA SER A 380 12.21 -24.46 8.31
C SER A 380 13.37 -25.09 9.08
#